data_AF-B9K2R3-F1
#
_entry.id   AF-B9K2R3-F1
#
_cell.length_a   1.000
_cell.length_b   1.000
_cell.length_c   1.000
_cell.angle_alpha   90.00
_cell.angle_beta   90.00
_cell.angle_gamma   90.00
#
_symmetry.space_group_name_H-M   'P 1'
#
loop_
_entity.id
_entity.type
_entity.pdbx_description
1 polymer ?
#
loop_
_entity_poly.entity_id
_entity_poly.type
_entity_poly.pdbx_seq_one_letter_code
_entity_poly.pdbx_strand_id
1 'polypeptide(L)'
;MRALSEQNIGDLKGATEASYVLGGGVTSFAVLTRVGVSTLSKYAGLGPENAQSLIPIDIAVEADKRARQPIILAEMARQLGYRLVPDDGSTNETSLCEHDALMLSLGAAKLAGVVADATADNRIDAREREDIIRAGLPLVRQVEEILLKARG
;
A
#
# COMPACT_ATOMS: atom_id res chain seq x y z
N MET A 1 6.67 5.54 17.26
CA MET A 1 6.18 6.89 16.88
C MET A 1 5.20 6.68 15.73
N ARG A 2 3.92 7.01 15.91
CA ARG A 2 2.89 6.84 14.85
C ARG A 2 3.13 7.83 13.73
N ALA A 3 2.96 7.39 12.48
CA ALA A 3 3.21 8.22 11.30
C ALA A 3 1.97 9.01 10.83
N LEU A 4 0.80 8.70 11.38
CA LEU A 4 -0.45 9.38 11.08
C LEU A 4 -0.66 10.56 12.03
N SER A 5 -0.90 11.75 11.47
CA SER A 5 -1.30 12.94 12.24
C SER A 5 -2.74 12.81 12.74
N GLU A 6 -3.11 13.63 13.72
CA GLU A 6 -4.49 13.72 14.21
C GLU A 6 -5.47 14.12 13.09
N GLN A 7 -5.02 14.98 12.16
CA GLN A 7 -5.80 15.33 10.97
C GLN A 7 -6.10 14.10 10.10
N ASN A 8 -5.10 13.27 9.81
CA ASN A 8 -5.29 12.05 9.00
C ASN A 8 -6.26 11.07 9.69
N ILE A 9 -6.24 11.00 11.02
CA ILE A 9 -7.18 10.19 11.80
C ILE A 9 -8.61 10.70 11.62
N GLY A 10 -8.80 12.03 11.67
CA GLY A 10 -10.09 12.66 11.39
C GLY A 10 -10.60 12.35 9.97
N ASP A 11 -9.74 12.46 8.97
CA ASP A 11 -10.09 12.17 7.57
C ASP A 11 -10.52 10.70 7.38
N LEU A 12 -9.80 9.76 8.01
CA LEU A 12 -10.16 8.34 8.00
C LEU A 12 -11.50 8.06 8.70
N LYS A 13 -11.82 8.78 9.78
CA LYS A 13 -13.13 8.69 10.45
C LYS A 13 -14.25 9.21 9.56
N GLY A 14 -14.05 10.35 8.90
CA GLY A 14 -15.02 10.89 7.96
C GLY A 14 -15.30 9.94 6.79
N ALA A 15 -14.25 9.33 6.21
CA ALA A 15 -14.40 8.33 5.16
C ALA A 15 -15.14 7.07 5.64
N THR A 16 -14.89 6.66 6.89
CA THR A 16 -15.61 5.53 7.53
C THR A 16 -17.10 5.83 7.68
N GLU A 17 -17.43 7.02 8.18
CA GLU A 17 -18.83 7.46 8.33
C GLU A 17 -19.54 7.54 6.98
N ALA A 18 -18.92 8.14 5.96
CA ALA A 18 -19.48 8.19 4.61
C ALA A 18 -19.77 6.80 4.04
N SER A 19 -18.86 5.84 4.26
CA SER A 19 -19.04 4.45 3.84
C SER A 19 -20.24 3.79 4.52
N TYR A 20 -20.43 4.05 5.82
CA TYR A 20 -21.60 3.54 6.54
C TYR A 20 -22.90 4.15 6.02
N VAL A 21 -22.95 5.47 5.82
CA VAL A 21 -24.15 6.16 5.31
C VAL A 21 -24.57 5.60 3.95
N LEU A 22 -23.62 5.47 3.02
CA LEU A 22 -23.89 4.97 1.67
C LEU A 22 -24.21 3.46 1.65
N GLY A 23 -23.63 2.67 2.53
CA GLY A 23 -23.85 1.21 2.61
C GLY A 23 -25.05 0.77 3.47
N GLY A 24 -25.95 1.68 3.82
CA GLY A 24 -27.19 1.36 4.54
C GLY A 24 -27.08 1.36 6.07
N GLY A 25 -26.08 2.05 6.62
CA GLY A 25 -25.87 2.26 8.04
C GLY A 25 -25.08 1.18 8.75
N VAL A 26 -24.76 1.45 10.02
CA VAL A 26 -23.87 0.60 10.85
C VAL A 26 -24.41 -0.81 11.06
N THR A 27 -25.74 -0.96 11.13
CA THR A 27 -26.41 -2.26 11.31
C THR A 27 -26.26 -3.17 10.09
N SER A 28 -26.28 -2.61 8.88
CA SER A 28 -26.02 -3.34 7.63
C SER A 28 -24.60 -3.93 7.63
N PHE A 29 -23.61 -3.13 8.03
CA PHE A 29 -22.21 -3.57 8.12
C PHE A 29 -21.95 -4.64 9.18
N ALA A 30 -22.70 -4.64 10.29
CA ALA A 30 -22.54 -5.64 11.33
C ALA A 30 -22.91 -7.07 10.86
N VAL A 31 -23.74 -7.19 9.82
CA VAL A 31 -24.10 -8.49 9.21
C VAL A 31 -23.02 -8.97 8.22
N LEU A 32 -22.26 -8.03 7.63
CA LEU A 32 -21.28 -8.31 6.58
C LEU A 32 -19.84 -8.40 7.10
N THR A 33 -19.58 -7.97 8.34
CA THR A 33 -18.24 -7.90 8.91
C THR A 33 -18.17 -8.69 10.21
N ARG A 34 -16.94 -8.98 10.65
CA ARG A 34 -16.69 -9.64 11.94
C ARG A 34 -16.92 -8.76 13.17
N VAL A 35 -17.35 -7.51 12.99
CA VAL A 35 -17.38 -6.49 14.04
C VAL A 35 -18.82 -6.09 14.35
N GLY A 36 -19.19 -6.08 15.63
CA GLY A 36 -20.54 -5.70 16.06
C GLY A 36 -20.82 -4.19 15.99
N VAL A 37 -22.10 -3.85 16.02
CA VAL A 37 -22.61 -2.46 15.90
C VAL A 37 -21.94 -1.49 16.87
N SER A 38 -21.76 -1.89 18.13
CA SER A 38 -21.16 -1.02 19.16
C SER A 38 -19.73 -0.59 18.82
N THR A 39 -18.93 -1.48 18.25
CA THR A 39 -17.55 -1.18 17.85
C THR A 39 -17.52 -0.38 16.53
N LEU A 40 -18.38 -0.73 15.58
CA LEU A 40 -18.50 0.01 14.32
C LEU A 40 -18.92 1.48 14.58
N SER A 41 -19.84 1.73 15.52
CA SER A 41 -20.23 3.09 15.93
C SER A 41 -19.05 3.88 16.51
N LYS A 42 -18.14 3.24 17.27
CA LYS A 42 -16.94 3.90 17.78
C LYS A 42 -15.97 4.29 16.68
N TYR A 43 -15.90 3.50 15.60
CA TYR A 43 -15.02 3.81 14.46
C TYR A 43 -15.39 5.13 13.78
N ALA A 44 -16.69 5.40 13.62
CA ALA A 44 -17.17 6.68 13.08
C ALA A 44 -17.23 7.82 14.13
N GLY A 45 -17.19 7.51 15.43
CA GLY A 45 -17.29 8.52 16.48
C GLY A 45 -16.13 9.52 16.47
N LEU A 46 -16.44 10.81 16.38
CA LEU A 46 -15.47 11.93 16.39
C LEU A 46 -15.09 12.41 17.81
N GLY A 47 -15.74 11.89 18.85
CA GLY A 47 -15.44 12.25 20.24
C GLY A 47 -14.01 11.84 20.66
N PRO A 48 -13.37 12.59 21.58
CA PRO A 48 -12.01 12.33 22.02
C PRO A 48 -11.83 10.92 22.62
N GLU A 49 -12.87 10.37 23.25
CA GLU A 49 -12.89 9.00 23.77
C GLU A 49 -12.80 7.93 22.68
N ASN A 50 -13.18 8.27 21.46
CA ASN A 50 -13.19 7.40 20.29
C ASN A 50 -12.08 7.72 19.29
N ALA A 51 -11.21 8.71 19.58
CA ALA A 51 -10.16 9.17 18.67
C ALA A 51 -9.23 8.04 18.22
N GLN A 52 -8.94 7.07 19.10
CA GLN A 52 -8.08 5.92 18.78
C GLN A 52 -8.86 4.70 18.25
N SER A 53 -10.18 4.75 18.25
CA SER A 53 -11.03 3.68 17.73
C SER A 53 -11.25 3.93 16.24
N LEU A 54 -10.54 3.17 15.41
CA LEU A 54 -10.63 3.22 13.95
C LEU A 54 -10.91 1.82 13.39
N ILE A 55 -11.55 1.75 12.22
CA ILE A 55 -11.36 0.59 11.35
C ILE A 55 -9.83 0.42 11.19
N PRO A 56 -9.28 -0.81 11.18
CA PRO A 56 -7.83 -1.06 11.15
C PRO A 56 -7.14 -0.67 9.83
N ILE A 57 -7.63 0.37 9.15
CA ILE A 57 -7.03 1.01 7.98
C ILE A 57 -5.79 1.83 8.37
N ASP A 58 -5.72 2.34 9.59
CA ASP A 58 -4.54 3.02 10.13
C ASP A 58 -3.31 2.10 10.08
N ILE A 59 -3.47 0.85 10.52
CA ILE A 59 -2.43 -0.18 10.47
C ILE A 59 -2.05 -0.49 9.03
N ALA A 60 -3.03 -0.63 8.13
CA ALA A 60 -2.77 -0.90 6.71
C ALA A 60 -1.98 0.25 6.05
N VAL A 61 -2.36 1.50 6.33
CA VAL A 61 -1.66 2.68 5.81
C VAL A 61 -0.25 2.77 6.38
N GLU A 62 -0.04 2.49 7.67
CA GLU A 62 1.30 2.48 8.26
C GLU A 62 2.18 1.37 7.67
N ALA A 63 1.62 0.17 7.42
CA ALA A 63 2.33 -0.94 6.79
C ALA A 63 2.77 -0.59 5.37
N ASP A 64 1.86 -0.05 4.55
CA ASP A 64 2.17 0.38 3.17
C ASP A 64 3.15 1.55 3.12
N LYS A 65 3.02 2.54 4.03
CA LYS A 65 4.00 3.63 4.18
C LYS A 65 5.37 3.10 4.57
N ARG A 66 5.43 2.12 5.49
CA ARG A 66 6.68 1.50 5.92
C ARG A 66 7.34 0.69 4.81
N ALA A 67 6.54 0.07 3.95
CA ALA A 67 6.98 -0.59 2.71
C ALA A 67 7.34 0.40 1.60
N ARG A 68 6.90 1.67 1.72
CA ARG A 68 6.94 2.70 0.68
C ARG A 68 6.23 2.27 -0.62
N GLN A 69 5.25 1.37 -0.50
CA GLN A 69 4.50 0.77 -1.61
C GLN A 69 3.06 0.49 -1.16
N PRO A 70 2.05 0.75 -2.00
CA PRO A 70 0.64 0.55 -1.66
C PRO A 70 0.25 -0.94 -1.82
N ILE A 71 0.84 -1.84 -1.05
CA ILE A 71 0.64 -3.29 -1.21
C ILE A 71 -0.76 -3.69 -0.77
N ILE A 72 -1.14 -3.35 0.46
CA ILE A 72 -2.46 -3.66 1.02
C ILE A 72 -3.53 -2.84 0.29
N LEU A 73 -3.24 -1.57 0.01
CA LEU A 73 -4.15 -0.70 -0.72
C LEU A 73 -4.43 -1.17 -2.15
N ALA A 74 -3.43 -1.67 -2.88
CA ALA A 74 -3.62 -2.18 -4.25
C ALA A 74 -4.53 -3.40 -4.29
N GLU A 75 -4.36 -4.32 -3.34
CA GLU A 75 -5.23 -5.48 -3.21
C GLU A 75 -6.66 -5.08 -2.83
N MET A 76 -6.82 -4.12 -1.92
CA MET A 76 -8.13 -3.57 -1.57
C MET A 76 -8.83 -2.95 -2.79
N ALA A 77 -8.13 -2.12 -3.56
CA ALA A 77 -8.66 -1.50 -4.77
C ALA A 77 -9.10 -2.57 -5.79
N ARG A 78 -8.27 -3.61 -5.99
CA ARG A 78 -8.57 -4.73 -6.89
C ARG A 78 -9.87 -5.46 -6.50
N GLN A 79 -10.08 -5.73 -5.22
CA GLN A 79 -11.31 -6.39 -4.74
C GLN A 79 -12.55 -5.52 -4.91
N LEU A 80 -12.41 -4.20 -4.80
CA LEU A 80 -13.49 -3.24 -5.05
C LEU A 80 -13.71 -2.93 -6.54
N GLY A 81 -12.88 -3.47 -7.44
CA GLY A 81 -12.96 -3.24 -8.89
C GLY A 81 -12.37 -1.92 -9.35
N TYR A 82 -11.54 -1.27 -8.53
CA TYR A 82 -10.83 -0.04 -8.85
C TYR A 82 -9.37 -0.29 -9.21
N ARG A 83 -8.76 0.64 -9.95
CA ARG A 83 -7.31 0.70 -10.17
C ARG A 83 -6.75 1.89 -9.41
N LEU A 84 -5.60 1.70 -8.77
CA LEU A 84 -4.86 2.80 -8.17
C LEU A 84 -4.11 3.55 -9.26
N VAL A 85 -4.18 4.87 -9.20
CA VAL A 85 -3.33 5.79 -9.94
C VAL A 85 -2.55 6.56 -8.88
N PRO A 86 -1.21 6.71 -9.01
CA PRO A 86 -0.46 7.59 -8.14
C PRO A 86 -1.07 8.99 -8.16
N ASP A 87 -1.19 9.65 -7.01
CA ASP A 87 -1.52 11.06 -7.01
C ASP A 87 -0.38 11.81 -7.71
N ASP A 88 -0.71 12.55 -8.77
CA ASP A 88 0.21 13.39 -9.57
C ASP A 88 0.85 14.54 -8.75
N GLY A 89 0.67 14.54 -7.42
CA GLY A 89 1.20 15.51 -6.46
C GLY A 89 2.72 15.47 -6.26
N SER A 90 3.46 14.65 -7.02
CA SER A 90 4.84 14.97 -7.36
C SER A 90 4.91 15.36 -8.83
N THR A 91 4.58 16.63 -9.10
CA THR A 91 5.21 17.39 -10.18
C THR A 91 6.72 17.38 -9.94
N ASN A 92 7.37 16.29 -10.33
CA ASN A 92 8.45 16.45 -11.26
C ASN A 92 7.90 15.82 -12.53
N GLU A 93 7.69 16.63 -13.56
CA GLU A 93 7.95 16.21 -14.94
C GLU A 93 9.40 15.72 -14.97
N THR A 94 9.67 14.53 -14.42
CA THR A 94 10.97 13.90 -14.60
C THR A 94 10.81 13.20 -15.92
N SER A 95 11.06 13.94 -17.00
CA SER A 95 11.43 13.33 -18.26
C SER A 95 12.44 12.22 -17.97
N LEU A 96 12.32 11.12 -18.69
CA LEU A 96 13.21 9.97 -18.56
C LEU A 96 14.67 10.47 -18.53
N CYS A 97 15.38 10.21 -17.44
CA CYS A 97 16.73 10.72 -17.25
C CYS A 97 17.75 9.58 -17.10
N GLU A 98 19.03 9.89 -17.29
CA GLU A 98 20.11 8.88 -17.16
C GLU A 98 20.12 8.21 -15.78
N HIS A 99 19.68 8.91 -14.74
CA HIS A 99 19.54 8.35 -13.40
C HIS A 99 18.56 7.17 -13.37
N ASP A 100 17.45 7.24 -14.11
CA ASP A 100 16.46 6.16 -14.18
C ASP A 100 17.06 4.90 -14.83
N ALA A 101 17.84 5.06 -15.90
CA ALA A 101 18.55 3.96 -16.57
C ALA A 101 19.62 3.32 -15.66
N LEU A 102 20.36 4.14 -14.90
CA LEU A 102 21.36 3.68 -13.95
C LEU A 102 20.72 2.90 -12.80
N MET A 103 19.61 3.40 -12.26
CA MET A 103 18.87 2.75 -11.17
C MET A 103 18.26 1.41 -11.60
N LEU A 104 17.70 1.35 -12.81
CA LEU A 104 17.22 0.10 -13.42
C LEU A 104 18.36 -0.91 -13.55
N SER A 105 19.52 -0.48 -14.06
CA SER A 105 20.69 -1.33 -14.25
C SER A 105 21.20 -1.89 -12.93
N LEU A 106 21.26 -1.07 -11.89
CA LEU A 106 21.69 -1.49 -10.55
C LEU A 106 20.68 -2.47 -9.92
N GLY A 107 19.38 -2.20 -10.06
CA GLY A 107 18.32 -3.09 -9.57
C GLY A 107 18.34 -4.45 -10.28
N ALA A 108 18.50 -4.45 -11.61
CA ALA A 108 18.62 -5.66 -12.40
C ALA A 108 19.87 -6.47 -12.05
N ALA A 109 21.03 -5.82 -11.90
CA ALA A 109 22.27 -6.48 -11.48
C ALA A 109 22.14 -7.10 -10.07
N LYS A 110 21.49 -6.41 -9.15
CA LYS A 110 21.22 -6.92 -7.81
C LYS A 110 20.34 -8.16 -7.83
N LEU A 111 19.24 -8.13 -8.59
CA LEU A 111 18.36 -9.29 -8.74
C LEU A 111 19.10 -10.46 -9.40
N ALA A 112 19.88 -10.19 -10.45
CA ALA A 112 20.69 -11.20 -11.13
C ALA A 112 21.70 -11.87 -10.18
N GLY A 113 22.36 -11.10 -9.31
CA GLY A 113 23.27 -11.66 -8.28
C GLY A 113 22.55 -12.59 -7.31
N VAL A 114 21.41 -12.16 -6.76
CA VAL A 114 20.62 -12.99 -5.83
C VAL A 114 20.11 -14.27 -6.50
N VAL A 115 19.68 -14.18 -7.77
CA VAL A 115 19.26 -15.37 -8.53
C VAL A 115 20.44 -16.29 -8.84
N ALA A 116 21.62 -15.74 -9.17
CA ALA A 116 22.81 -16.53 -9.42
C ALA A 116 23.26 -17.29 -8.16
N ASP A 117 23.25 -16.63 -7.00
CA ASP A 117 23.58 -17.25 -5.72
C ASP A 117 22.58 -18.37 -5.38
N ALA A 118 21.28 -18.09 -5.50
CA ALA A 118 20.20 -19.05 -5.22
C ALA A 118 20.11 -20.22 -6.22
N THR A 119 20.79 -20.14 -7.36
CA THR A 119 20.81 -21.23 -8.36
C THR A 119 22.13 -22.01 -8.34
N ALA A 120 23.11 -21.58 -7.54
CA ALA A 120 24.44 -22.18 -7.50
C ALA A 120 24.44 -23.64 -7.00
N ASP A 121 23.53 -23.99 -6.09
CA ASP A 121 23.38 -25.35 -5.53
C ASP A 121 22.26 -26.16 -6.21
N ASN A 122 21.66 -25.60 -7.27
CA ASN A 122 20.56 -26.17 -8.04
C ASN A 122 19.28 -26.45 -7.21
N ARG A 123 19.11 -25.80 -6.05
CA ARG A 123 17.94 -25.96 -5.17
C ARG A 123 17.59 -24.64 -4.47
N ILE A 124 16.54 -23.98 -4.96
CA ILE A 124 16.03 -22.76 -4.33
C ILE A 124 15.26 -23.10 -3.05
N ASP A 125 15.79 -22.70 -1.90
CA ASP A 125 15.16 -22.86 -0.60
C ASP A 125 14.12 -21.74 -0.30
N ALA A 126 13.44 -21.84 0.85
CA ALA A 126 12.40 -20.89 1.23
C ALA A 126 12.95 -19.48 1.50
N ARG A 127 14.18 -19.37 2.00
CA ARG A 127 14.85 -18.11 2.31
C ARG A 127 15.33 -17.43 1.03
N GLU A 128 15.92 -18.18 0.13
CA GLU A 128 16.36 -17.71 -1.18
C GLU A 128 15.19 -17.23 -2.03
N ARG A 129 14.05 -17.92 -1.97
CA ARG A 129 12.82 -17.45 -2.60
C ARG A 129 12.39 -16.09 -2.05
N GLU A 130 12.46 -15.89 -0.74
CA GLU A 130 12.14 -14.61 -0.12
C GLU A 130 13.13 -13.52 -0.52
N ASP A 131 14.42 -13.85 -0.58
CA ASP A 131 15.48 -12.92 -0.97
C ASP A 131 15.36 -12.50 -2.45
N ILE A 132 14.98 -13.41 -3.35
CA ILE A 132 14.65 -13.11 -4.75
C ILE A 132 13.45 -12.16 -4.84
N ILE A 133 12.36 -12.45 -4.11
CA ILE A 133 11.16 -11.59 -4.09
C ILE A 133 11.52 -10.19 -3.55
N ARG A 134 12.29 -10.13 -2.47
CA ARG A 134 12.74 -8.88 -1.85
C ARG A 134 13.64 -8.05 -2.78
N ALA A 135 14.46 -8.71 -3.60
CA ALA A 135 15.29 -8.03 -4.60
C ALA A 135 14.48 -7.61 -5.85
N GLY A 136 13.46 -8.37 -6.24
CA GLY A 136 12.68 -8.14 -7.46
C GLY A 136 11.58 -7.08 -7.32
N LEU A 137 10.90 -6.99 -6.18
CA LEU A 137 9.80 -6.02 -5.98
C LEU A 137 10.20 -4.55 -6.21
N PRO A 138 11.38 -4.07 -5.76
CA PRO A 138 11.83 -2.72 -6.08
C PRO A 138 12.09 -2.50 -7.58
N LEU A 139 12.53 -3.53 -8.31
CA LEU A 139 12.83 -3.46 -9.73
C LEU A 139 11.55 -3.31 -10.57
N VAL A 140 10.49 -4.05 -10.22
CA VAL A 140 9.16 -3.91 -10.85
C VAL A 140 8.68 -2.46 -10.77
N ARG A 141 8.80 -1.85 -9.58
CA ARG A 141 8.44 -0.44 -9.37
C ARG A 141 9.27 0.51 -10.24
N GLN A 142 10.59 0.31 -10.31
CA GLN A 142 11.46 1.14 -11.15
C GLN A 142 11.07 1.07 -12.63
N VAL A 143 10.73 -0.14 -13.10
CA VAL A 143 10.23 -0.34 -14.47
C VAL A 143 8.88 0.37 -14.66
N GLU A 144 7.95 0.26 -13.72
CA GLU A 144 6.66 0.96 -13.78
C GLU A 144 6.82 2.49 -13.82
N GLU A 145 7.71 3.04 -12.97
CA GLU A 145 8.04 4.48 -12.96
C GLU A 145 8.65 4.93 -14.29
N ILE A 146 9.57 4.16 -14.86
CA ILE A 146 10.17 4.39 -16.19
C ILE A 146 9.09 4.35 -17.29
N LEU A 147 8.20 3.35 -17.26
CA LEU A 147 7.14 3.20 -18.25
C LEU A 147 6.12 4.33 -18.18
N LEU A 148 5.79 4.81 -16.98
CA LEU A 148 4.92 5.99 -16.81
C LEU A 148 5.60 7.24 -17.38
N LYS A 149 6.87 7.48 -17.05
CA LYS A 149 7.65 8.62 -17.60
C LYS A 149 7.81 8.57 -19.12
N ALA A 150 7.96 7.37 -19.69
CA ALA A 150 8.07 7.17 -21.14
C ALA A 150 6.74 7.35 -21.90
N ARG A 151 5.60 7.27 -21.20
CA ARG A 151 4.25 7.41 -21.76
C ARG A 151 3.71 8.84 -21.75
N GLY A 152 4.51 9.81 -21.30
CA GLY A 152 4.16 11.24 -21.16
C GLY A 152 3.12 11.72 -22.17
#